data_AF-A0A2K2VK67-F1
#
_entry.id   AF-A0A2K2VK67-F1
#
_cell.length_a   1.000
_cell.length_b   1.000
_cell.length_c   1.000
_cell.angle_alpha   90.00
_cell.angle_beta   90.00
_cell.angle_gamma   90.00
#
_symmetry.space_group_name_H-M   'P 1'
#
loop_
_entity.id
_entity.type
_entity.pdbx_description
1 polymer ?
#
loop_
_entity_poly.entity_id
_entity_poly.type
_entity_poly.pdbx_seq_one_letter_code
_entity_poly.pdbx_strand_id
1 'polypeptide(L)' 'MCIDCPNYPEAERYILPCSQCKQFLFVSQLYEIVFEKKGLFVFCSKECKEEWDFSVTAEKQPFLEEQAFGSNPP' A
#
# COMPACT_ATOMS: atom_id res chain seq x y z
N MET A 1 13.15 -23.36 -10.71
CA MET A 1 14.37 -22.59 -10.40
C MET A 1 14.69 -21.76 -11.62
N CYS A 2 14.67 -20.43 -11.53
CA CYS A 2 15.03 -19.56 -12.67
C CYS A 2 16.54 -19.60 -12.86
N ILE A 3 17.00 -19.98 -14.06
CA ILE A 3 18.41 -20.26 -14.36
C ILE A 3 19.18 -18.98 -14.79
N ASP A 4 18.48 -17.89 -15.11
CA ASP A 4 19.11 -16.67 -15.66
C ASP A 4 18.57 -15.37 -15.04
N CYS A 5 18.30 -15.35 -13.74
CA CYS A 5 18.11 -14.07 -13.06
C CYS A 5 19.49 -13.50 -12.74
N PRO A 6 19.94 -12.40 -13.40
CA PRO A 6 21.18 -11.74 -13.02
C PRO A 6 21.12 -11.41 -11.53
N ASN A 7 22.05 -11.99 -10.77
CA ASN A 7 22.22 -11.69 -9.37
C ASN A 7 22.90 -10.33 -9.29
N TYR A 8 22.13 -9.30 -8.93
CA TYR A 8 22.62 -7.95 -8.67
C TYR A 8 22.83 -7.81 -7.17
N PRO A 9 23.99 -8.18 -6.60
CA PRO A 9 24.23 -8.07 -5.16
C PRO A 9 24.17 -6.62 -4.66
N GLU A 10 24.30 -5.65 -5.57
CA GLU A 10 24.12 -4.22 -5.29
C GLU A 10 22.66 -3.86 -5.05
N ALA A 11 21.70 -4.62 -5.61
CA ALA A 11 20.28 -4.39 -5.42
C ALA A 11 19.84 -4.64 -3.95
N GLU A 12 20.58 -5.49 -3.23
CA GLU A 12 20.39 -5.72 -1.81
C GLU A 12 20.76 -4.51 -0.95
N ARG A 13 21.45 -3.51 -1.51
CA ARG A 13 21.83 -2.27 -0.80
C ARG A 13 20.79 -1.17 -0.91
N TYR A 14 19.77 -1.31 -1.75
CA TYR A 14 18.72 -0.30 -1.83
C TYR A 14 17.82 -0.41 -0.60
N ILE A 15 17.71 0.71 0.09
CA ILE A 15 16.85 0.86 1.26
C ILE A 15 15.64 1.67 0.84
N LEU A 16 14.45 1.08 0.97
CA LEU A 16 13.18 1.72 0.65
C LEU A 16 12.29 1.78 1.91
N PRO A 17 11.59 2.90 2.16
CA PRO A 17 10.67 2.99 3.27
C PRO A 17 9.36 2.25 2.96
N CYS A 18 8.81 1.53 3.94
CA CYS A 18 7.44 1.02 3.88
C CYS A 18 6.47 2.20 3.75
N SER A 19 5.53 2.09 2.81
CA SER A 19 4.55 3.13 2.52
C SER A 19 3.53 3.32 3.64
N GLN A 20 3.29 2.28 4.45
CA GLN A 20 2.41 2.32 5.62
C GLN A 20 3.16 2.76 6.88
N CYS A 21 4.05 1.93 7.42
CA CYS A 21 4.69 2.17 8.73
C CYS A 21 5.98 3.01 8.69
N LYS A 22 6.47 3.40 7.50
CA LYS A 22 7.68 4.20 7.28
C LYS A 22 9.00 3.57 7.74
N GLN A 23 9.00 2.30 8.14
CA GLN A 23 10.22 1.56 8.42
C GLN A 23 11.08 1.43 7.16
N PHE A 24 12.39 1.64 7.28
CA PHE A 24 13.35 1.45 6.20
C PHE A 24 13.76 -0.01 6.09
N LEU A 25 13.65 -0.59 4.88
CA LEU A 25 13.97 -1.99 4.63
C LEU A 25 14.88 -2.13 3.42
N PHE A 26 15.73 -3.16 3.44
CA PHE A 26 16.40 -3.59 2.22
C PHE A 26 15.39 -4.18 1.24
N VAL A 27 15.65 -4.07 -0.06
CA VAL A 27 14.78 -4.64 -1.09
C VAL A 27 14.51 -6.14 -0.89
N SER A 28 15.50 -6.88 -0.38
CA SER A 28 15.37 -8.31 -0.06
C SER A 28 14.42 -8.63 1.11
N GLN A 29 14.08 -7.63 1.92
CA GLN A 29 13.18 -7.74 3.07
C GLN A 29 11.75 -7.28 2.76
N LEU A 30 11.49 -6.85 1.53
CA LEU A 30 10.17 -6.37 1.13
C LEU A 30 9.21 -7.54 0.98
N TYR A 31 7.98 -7.33 1.45
CA TYR A 31 6.89 -8.25 1.22
C TYR A 31 6.35 -8.09 -0.20
N GLU A 32 6.04 -6.86 -0.60
CA GLU A 32 5.44 -6.57 -1.90
C GLU A 32 5.74 -5.13 -2.35
N ILE A 33 5.84 -4.95 -3.67
CA ILE A 33 5.92 -3.64 -4.32
C ILE A 33 4.73 -3.54 -5.28
N VAL A 34 3.93 -2.50 -5.11
CA VAL A 34 2.74 -2.22 -5.92
C VAL A 34 2.97 -0.97 -6.74
N PHE A 35 2.69 -1.03 -8.03
CA PHE A 35 2.72 0.14 -8.91
C PHE A 35 1.29 0.55 -9.26
N GLU A 36 0.88 1.74 -8.79
CA GLU A 36 -0.42 2.33 -9.08
C GLU A 36 -0.28 3.66 -9.83
N LYS A 37 -1.41 4.19 -10.32
CA LYS A 37 -1.46 5.49 -11.02
C LYS A 37 -0.79 6.63 -10.25
N LYS A 38 -0.77 6.57 -8.91
CA LYS A 38 -0.20 7.59 -8.03
C LYS A 38 1.28 7.38 -7.71
N GLY A 39 1.89 6.27 -8.15
CA GLY A 39 3.29 5.97 -7.93
C GLY A 39 3.55 4.55 -7.42
N LEU A 40 4.75 4.36 -6.90
CA LEU A 40 5.25 3.09 -6.39
C LEU A 40 5.06 3.02 -4.87
N PHE A 41 4.38 1.98 -4.41
CA PHE A 41 4.12 1.69 -3.00
C PHE A 41 4.88 0.42 -2.59
N VAL A 42 5.47 0.46 -1.41
CA VAL A 42 6.36 -0.58 -0.89
C VAL A 42 5.85 -1.04 0.46
N PHE A 43 5.73 -2.35 0.68
CA PHE A 43 5.21 -2.89 1.93
C PHE A 43 6.18 -3.90 2.55
N CYS A 44 6.36 -3.80 3.86
CA CYS A 44 7.19 -4.72 4.64
C CYS A 44 6.45 -5.98 5.10
N SER A 45 5.11 -5.95 5.11
CA SER A 45 4.30 -7.08 5.55
C SER A 45 2.91 -7.06 4.93
N LYS A 46 2.20 -8.18 5.04
CA LYS A 46 0.81 -8.33 4.59
C LYS A 46 -0.11 -7.37 5.35
N GLU A 47 0.09 -7.23 6.66
CA GLU A 47 -0.71 -6.36 7.52
C GLU A 47 -0.58 -4.90 7.09
N CYS A 48 0.65 -4.46 6.78
CA CYS A 48 0.88 -3.09 6.27
C CYS A 48 0.17 -2.83 4.93
N LYS A 49 0.09 -3.84 4.05
CA LYS A 49 -0.64 -3.73 2.79
C LYS A 49 -2.15 -3.66 3.05
N GLU A 50 -2.69 -4.53 3.90
CA GLU A 50 -4.11 -4.57 4.21
C GLU A 50 -4.60 -3.28 4.88
N GLU A 51 -3.82 -2.72 5.82
CA GLU A 51 -4.13 -1.42 6.42
C GLU A 51 -4.11 -0.27 5.40
N TRP A 52 -3.16 -0.31 4.47
CA TRP A 52 -3.07 0.67 3.40
C TRP A 52 -4.26 0.54 2.43
N ASP A 53 -4.60 -0.67 1.99
CA ASP A 53 -5.75 -0.96 1.14
C ASP A 53 -7.05 -0.48 1.79
N PHE A 54 -7.21 -0.73 3.10
CA PHE A 54 -8.36 -0.24 3.87
C PHE A 54 -8.40 1.29 3.90
N SER A 55 -7.26 1.95 4.15
CA SER A 55 -7.18 3.42 4.19
C SER A 55 -7.50 4.04 2.83
N VAL A 56 -6.97 3.51 1.74
CA VAL A 56 -7.25 3.97 0.37
C VAL A 56 -8.71 3.74 -0.01
N THR A 57 -9.32 2.66 0.47
CA THR A 57 -10.74 2.36 0.23
C THR A 57 -11.64 3.27 1.08
N ALA A 58 -11.27 3.55 2.32
CA ALA A 58 -11.98 4.49 3.20
C ALA A 58 -11.93 5.92 2.65
N GLU A 59 -10.79 6.37 2.10
CA GLU A 59 -10.69 7.66 1.40
C GLU A 59 -11.54 7.73 0.12
N LYS A 60 -11.89 6.59 -0.49
CA LYS A 60 -12.86 6.54 -1.61
C LYS A 60 -14.31 6.54 -1.14
N GLN A 61 -14.60 6.35 0.15
CA GLN A 61 -15.95 6.25 0.71
C GLN A 61 -16.56 7.51 1.38
N PRO A 62 -16.01 8.74 1.40
CA PRO A 62 -16.65 9.85 2.12
C PRO A 62 -17.80 10.53 1.33
N PHE A 63 -18.53 9.83 0.45
CA PHE A 63 -19.64 10.45 -0.31
C PHE A 63 -20.91 9.58 -0.45
N LEU A 64 -21.13 8.60 0.43
CA LEU A 64 -22.39 7.82 0.44
C LEU A 64 -23.12 7.83 1.78
N GLU A 65 -22.93 8.87 2.61
CA GLU A 65 -23.79 9.14 3.77
C GLU A 65 -24.11 10.64 3.90
N GLU A 66 -24.75 11.22 2.88
CA GLU A 66 -25.68 12.33 3.11
C GLU A 66 -26.96 12.08 2.32
N GLN A 67 -28.10 12.37 2.96
CA GLN A 67 -29.48 12.33 2.45
C GLN A 67 -30.31 11.05 2.69
N ALA A 68 -30.38 10.61 3.95
CA ALA A 68 -31.64 10.07 4.46
C ALA A 68 -32.50 11.24 4.97
N PHE A 69 -33.41 11.67 4.10
CA PHE A 69 -34.50 12.63 4.24
C PHE A 69 -34.90 13.00 5.69
N GLY A 70 -34.71 14.29 6.01
CA GLY A 70 -35.53 14.96 7.02
C GLY A 70 -37.00 14.88 6.61
N SER A 71 -37.76 14.04 7.30
CA SER A 71 -39.22 14.01 7.23
C SER A 71 -39.74 14.47 8.58
N ASN A 72 -39.99 15.78 8.71
CA ASN A 72 -40.90 16.30 9.74
C ASN A 72 -42.32 16.17 9.18
N PRO A 73 -43.24 15.45 9.83
CA PRO A 73 -44.67 15.68 9.61
C PRO A 73 -45.23 16.64 10.67
N PRO A 74 -46.19 17.52 10.30
CA PRO A 74 -47.07 18.19 11.26
C PRO A 74 -48.10 17.22 11.88
#